data_AF-A0A2N2Y9M9-F1
#
_entry.id   AF-A0A2N2Y9M9-F1
#
_cell.length_a   1.000
_cell.length_b   1.000
_cell.length_c   1.000
_cell.angle_alpha   90.00
_cell.angle_beta   90.00
_cell.angle_gamma   90.00
#
_symmetry.space_group_name_H-M   'P 1'
#
loop_
_entity.id
_entity.type
_entity.pdbx_description
1 polymer ?
#
loop_
_entity_poly.entity_id
_entity_poly.type
_entity_poly.pdbx_seq_one_letter_code
_entity_poly.pdbx_strand_id
1 'polypeptide(L)'
;MVLVLNCHYPNLKHAQLNKTIYNLCFKQILRKNIGNLKSTTCTFDTHKINNLKIVKMKKYSIVFALSLSIFVTLFQSCNNATNEKIAIEETNDLEIAKLDNPKDAMALNMQNMQDAFKGETTASAKYEAFSIKANEEGLFEIALLFKAASVAEKIHADNHKIVIEKAGQTTPEITPEFTVKSTKENLENAIEGESYEFFTMYPEFIKNANKAGNYMAQISLTYAYKVEQKHRDFYMKALVALENNNVKSLPRVYFLCPTCGNTYETVAPKRCEISMTNANNFIRLDSLN
;
A
#
# COMPACT_ATOMS: atom_id res chain seq x y z
N MET A 1 2.44 9.84 29.28
CA MET A 1 3.19 10.88 28.55
C MET A 1 3.06 10.57 27.07
N VAL A 2 2.36 11.41 26.30
CA VAL A 2 1.98 11.11 24.91
C VAL A 2 3.19 11.28 23.98
N LEU A 3 3.49 10.26 23.19
CA LEU A 3 4.52 10.31 22.15
C LEU A 3 3.85 10.55 20.79
N VAL A 4 3.66 11.82 20.44
CA VAL A 4 3.22 12.21 19.10
C VAL A 4 4.42 12.18 18.16
N LEU A 5 4.49 11.20 17.26
CA LEU A 5 5.51 11.12 16.22
C LEU A 5 5.11 11.95 15.00
N ASN A 6 5.44 13.25 15.04
CA ASN A 6 5.36 14.13 13.88
C ASN A 6 6.52 13.83 12.90
N CYS A 7 6.28 12.98 11.90
CA CYS A 7 7.19 12.81 10.76
C CYS A 7 7.15 14.03 9.84
N HIS A 8 7.98 15.03 10.12
CA HIS A 8 8.09 16.24 9.30
C HIS A 8 9.19 16.07 8.24
N TYR A 9 8.81 15.99 6.96
CA TYR A 9 9.74 15.91 5.82
C TYR A 9 9.66 17.20 4.97
N PRO A 10 10.60 18.14 5.13
CA PRO A 10 10.69 19.29 4.23
C PRO A 10 11.32 18.88 2.88
N ASN A 11 10.61 19.14 1.79
CA ASN A 11 11.12 19.13 0.41
C ASN A 11 11.74 17.82 -0.13
N LEU A 12 10.92 16.79 -0.34
CA LEU A 12 11.23 15.70 -1.28
C LEU A 12 10.08 15.51 -2.28
N LYS A 13 10.26 15.97 -3.52
CA LYS A 13 9.36 15.62 -4.64
C LYS A 13 9.54 14.14 -4.97
N HIS A 14 8.48 13.36 -4.78
CA HIS A 14 8.27 11.99 -5.27
C HIS A 14 9.54 11.12 -5.45
N ALA A 15 10.05 10.58 -4.35
CA ALA A 15 10.90 9.38 -4.38
C ALA A 15 10.08 8.18 -3.89
N GLN A 16 9.93 7.15 -4.73
CA GLN A 16 9.33 5.88 -4.32
C GLN A 16 10.21 5.24 -3.24
N LEU A 17 9.71 5.13 -2.00
CA LEU A 17 10.43 4.42 -0.95
C LEU A 17 10.47 2.92 -1.29
N ASN A 18 11.68 2.36 -1.24
CA ASN A 18 11.93 0.97 -1.58
C ASN A 18 11.28 0.02 -0.56
N LYS A 19 10.47 -0.93 -1.05
CA LYS A 19 9.71 -1.97 -0.30
C LYS A 19 10.54 -2.65 0.80
N THR A 20 11.84 -2.80 0.59
CA THR A 20 12.78 -3.38 1.57
C THR A 20 12.93 -2.54 2.85
N ILE A 21 12.96 -1.20 2.75
CA ILE A 21 13.22 -0.32 3.90
C ILE A 21 12.01 -0.31 4.86
N TYR A 22 10.79 -0.23 4.31
CA TYR A 22 9.56 -0.25 5.09
C TYR A 22 9.41 -1.58 5.86
N ASN A 23 9.63 -2.72 5.18
CA ASN A 23 9.56 -4.04 5.78
C ASN A 23 10.64 -4.29 6.85
N LEU A 24 11.81 -3.66 6.74
CA LEU A 24 12.86 -3.73 7.76
C LEU A 24 12.49 -2.94 9.02
N CYS A 25 11.94 -1.72 8.89
CA CYS A 25 11.42 -0.97 10.03
C CYS A 25 10.28 -1.72 10.74
N PHE A 26 9.31 -2.23 9.99
CA PHE A 26 8.17 -2.97 10.53
C PHE A 26 8.61 -4.23 11.31
N LYS A 27 9.53 -5.03 10.75
CA LYS A 27 10.07 -6.22 11.42
C LYS A 27 10.95 -5.91 12.64
N GLN A 28 11.58 -4.73 12.72
CA GLN A 28 12.33 -4.32 13.91
C GLN A 28 11.42 -3.86 15.06
N ILE A 29 10.26 -3.27 14.75
CA ILE A 29 9.27 -2.86 15.77
C ILE A 29 8.64 -4.10 16.41
N LEU A 30 8.17 -5.06 15.60
CA LEU A 30 7.51 -6.29 16.10
C LEU A 30 8.44 -7.25 16.86
N ARG A 31 9.77 -7.15 16.70
CA ARG A 31 10.73 -8.04 17.39
C ARG A 31 11.20 -7.54 18.76
N LYS A 32 10.89 -6.32 19.16
CA LYS A 32 11.28 -5.79 20.48
C LYS A 32 10.17 -6.01 21.51
N ASN A 33 10.28 -7.13 22.22
CA ASN A 33 9.51 -7.38 23.44
C ASN A 33 9.63 -6.18 24.39
N ILE A 34 8.50 -5.70 24.93
CA ILE A 34 8.44 -4.45 25.69
C ILE A 34 8.98 -4.69 27.12
N GLY A 35 10.30 -4.57 27.25
CA GLY A 35 11.01 -4.67 28.52
C GLY A 35 12.32 -3.88 28.46
N ASN A 36 12.31 -2.67 29.02
CA ASN A 36 13.47 -1.76 29.15
C ASN A 36 14.22 -1.41 27.85
N LEU A 37 13.78 -0.37 27.15
CA LEU A 37 14.70 0.51 26.42
C LEU A 37 14.36 1.98 26.67
N LYS A 38 15.35 2.74 27.15
CA LYS A 38 15.34 4.21 27.13
C LYS A 38 15.42 4.67 25.66
N SER A 39 14.90 5.88 25.41
CA SER A 39 14.69 6.46 24.07
C SER A 39 15.83 6.23 23.07
N THR A 40 15.61 5.38 22.05
CA THR A 40 16.44 5.34 20.85
C THR A 40 15.85 6.22 19.76
N THR A 41 16.46 7.39 19.56
CA THR A 41 16.27 8.23 18.38
C THR A 41 17.05 7.65 17.19
N CYS A 42 16.36 7.27 16.11
CA CYS A 42 16.99 6.94 14.84
C CYS A 42 17.14 8.20 13.99
N THR A 43 18.32 8.81 14.00
CA THR A 43 18.69 9.89 13.08
C THR A 43 19.31 9.31 11.80
N PHE A 44 18.69 9.55 10.65
CA PHE A 44 19.31 9.30 9.34
C PHE A 44 20.13 10.52 8.91
N ASP A 45 21.43 10.33 8.72
CA ASP A 45 22.32 11.34 8.12
C ASP A 45 22.25 11.27 6.59
N THR A 46 21.79 12.34 5.95
CA THR A 46 21.61 12.42 4.50
C THR A 46 22.89 12.76 3.72
N HIS A 47 24.03 12.98 4.37
CA HIS A 47 25.25 13.45 3.69
C HIS A 47 26.06 12.37 2.95
N LYS A 48 25.58 11.11 2.91
CA LYS A 48 26.34 9.95 2.39
C LYS A 48 25.83 9.31 1.10
N ILE A 49 25.03 10.03 0.30
CA ILE A 49 24.64 9.61 -1.06
C ILE A 49 24.96 10.73 -2.05
N ASN A 50 26.19 10.75 -2.55
CA ASN A 50 26.58 11.46 -3.78
C ASN A 50 27.93 10.94 -4.27
N ASN A 51 27.96 9.73 -4.84
CA ASN A 51 29.04 9.26 -5.73
C ASN A 51 28.67 7.94 -6.42
N LEU A 52 27.87 8.02 -7.49
CA LEU A 52 27.86 7.05 -8.57
C LEU A 52 27.46 7.78 -9.87
N LYS A 53 28.32 7.67 -10.88
CA LYS A 53 28.34 8.59 -12.04
C LYS A 53 27.27 8.24 -13.06
N ILE A 54 26.49 9.24 -13.47
CA ILE A 54 25.76 9.21 -14.75
C ILE A 54 26.78 9.31 -15.88
N VAL A 55 26.85 8.30 -16.74
CA VAL A 55 27.65 8.34 -17.97
C VAL A 55 26.90 9.16 -19.01
N LYS A 56 27.39 10.35 -19.34
CA LYS A 56 27.04 11.02 -20.61
C LYS A 56 28.20 11.79 -21.23
N MET A 57 28.52 11.36 -22.45
CA MET A 57 29.07 12.14 -23.58
C MET A 57 30.47 12.77 -23.43
N LYS A 58 31.41 12.21 -24.20
CA LYS A 58 32.70 12.82 -24.56
C LYS A 58 32.49 14.19 -25.21
N LYS A 59 33.23 15.22 -24.79
CA LYS A 59 33.96 16.13 -25.70
C LYS A 59 34.93 17.09 -24.97
N TYR A 60 36.14 17.15 -25.54
CA TYR A 60 37.23 18.13 -25.35
C TYR A 60 38.05 18.17 -24.05
N SER A 61 39.34 18.42 -24.28
CA SER A 61 40.47 18.37 -23.37
C SER A 61 40.68 19.67 -22.60
N ILE A 62 41.38 19.61 -21.46
CA ILE A 62 42.60 20.40 -21.17
C ILE A 62 43.26 19.83 -19.90
N VAL A 63 44.59 19.91 -19.85
CA VAL A 63 45.46 19.39 -18.79
C VAL A 63 45.64 20.44 -17.69
N PHE A 64 45.63 20.04 -16.42
CA PHE A 64 46.59 20.57 -15.43
C PHE A 64 46.84 19.56 -14.30
N ALA A 65 48.08 19.48 -13.83
CA ALA A 65 48.56 18.56 -12.79
C ALA A 65 48.93 19.31 -11.50
N LEU A 66 49.67 18.65 -10.59
CA LEU A 66 50.19 19.09 -9.25
C LEU A 66 49.21 18.75 -8.10
N SER A 67 49.50 17.71 -7.30
CA SER A 67 50.34 17.69 -6.06
C SER A 67 49.59 18.27 -4.83
N LEU A 68 49.78 17.83 -3.58
CA LEU A 68 50.89 17.13 -2.93
C LEU A 68 50.38 16.38 -1.66
N SER A 69 50.68 15.08 -1.58
CA SER A 69 51.24 14.30 -0.44
C SER A 69 50.86 14.50 1.05
N ILE A 70 50.72 13.34 1.76
CA ILE A 70 50.97 13.04 3.20
C ILE A 70 49.85 13.32 4.23
N PHE A 71 49.24 12.26 4.80
CA PHE A 71 49.50 11.85 6.21
C PHE A 71 49.07 10.40 6.54
N VAL A 72 49.76 9.80 7.51
CA VAL A 72 49.78 8.36 7.89
C VAL A 72 49.94 8.29 9.43
N THR A 73 49.33 7.40 10.21
CA THR A 73 48.55 6.15 9.96
C THR A 73 47.25 6.16 10.79
N LEU A 74 46.32 5.20 10.56
CA LEU A 74 45.80 4.27 11.61
C LEU A 74 44.62 3.40 11.10
N PHE A 75 44.90 2.12 10.87
CA PHE A 75 44.21 0.94 11.42
C PHE A 75 44.50 -0.28 10.54
N GLN A 76 45.46 -1.08 11.00
CA GLN A 76 45.83 -2.34 10.41
C GLN A 76 45.12 -3.44 11.20
N SER A 77 44.11 -4.08 10.60
CA SER A 77 43.63 -5.38 11.07
C SER A 77 43.05 -6.19 9.91
N CYS A 78 43.67 -7.34 9.67
CA CYS A 78 43.21 -8.44 8.83
C CYS A 78 42.92 -8.15 7.35
N ASN A 79 44.00 -8.12 6.56
CA ASN A 79 43.98 -8.84 5.28
C ASN A 79 43.53 -10.29 5.50
N ASN A 80 42.73 -10.81 4.58
CA ASN A 80 42.97 -12.14 4.01
C ASN A 80 42.37 -12.17 2.61
N ALA A 81 43.24 -12.06 1.60
CA ALA A 81 42.87 -12.23 0.21
C ALA A 81 43.01 -13.71 -0.18
N THR A 82 41.89 -14.38 -0.43
CA THR A 82 41.87 -15.54 -1.31
C THR A 82 41.49 -15.07 -2.71
N ASN A 83 42.45 -15.08 -3.63
CA ASN A 83 42.19 -14.84 -5.05
C ASN A 83 41.38 -16.00 -5.62
N GLU A 84 40.06 -15.82 -5.75
CA GLU A 84 39.23 -16.69 -6.56
C GLU A 84 38.59 -15.88 -7.69
N LYS A 85 39.04 -16.13 -8.92
CA LYS A 85 38.37 -15.63 -10.12
C LYS A 85 37.12 -16.46 -10.37
N ILE A 86 36.05 -16.16 -9.66
CA ILE A 86 34.73 -16.70 -10.00
C ILE A 86 34.27 -15.96 -11.27
N ALA A 87 34.09 -16.71 -12.36
CA ALA A 87 33.56 -16.17 -13.58
C ALA A 87 32.10 -15.74 -13.36
N ILE A 88 31.78 -14.51 -13.73
CA ILE A 88 30.38 -14.09 -13.85
C ILE A 88 29.92 -14.59 -15.21
N GLU A 89 29.28 -15.76 -15.23
CA GLU A 89 28.42 -16.12 -16.37
C GLU A 89 27.27 -15.11 -16.43
N GLU A 90 26.97 -14.63 -17.63
CA GLU A 90 25.77 -13.83 -17.89
C GLU A 90 24.54 -14.71 -17.65
N THR A 91 24.03 -14.73 -16.42
CA THR A 91 22.73 -15.33 -16.13
C THR A 91 21.68 -14.51 -16.86
N ASN A 92 21.10 -15.10 -17.91
CA ASN A 92 20.05 -14.53 -18.75
C ASN A 92 19.13 -13.61 -17.95
N ASP A 93 18.96 -12.40 -18.46
CA ASP A 93 17.94 -11.47 -17.98
C ASP A 93 16.60 -12.21 -17.86
N LEU A 94 15.97 -12.11 -16.68
CA LEU A 94 14.57 -12.45 -16.54
C LEU A 94 13.80 -11.59 -17.54
N GLU A 95 13.28 -12.24 -18.58
CA GLU A 95 12.66 -11.59 -19.72
C GLU A 95 11.40 -10.84 -19.26
N ILE A 96 11.56 -9.57 -18.88
CA ILE A 96 10.46 -8.62 -18.76
C ILE A 96 10.00 -8.37 -20.19
N ALA A 97 9.11 -9.24 -20.66
CA ALA A 97 8.52 -9.18 -21.99
C ALA A 97 8.03 -7.76 -22.24
N LYS A 98 8.63 -7.10 -23.23
CA LYS A 98 8.21 -5.77 -23.63
C LYS A 98 6.83 -5.90 -24.27
N LEU A 99 5.81 -5.45 -23.53
CA LEU A 99 4.44 -5.30 -24.01
C LEU A 99 4.35 -4.12 -25.00
N ASP A 100 5.09 -4.25 -26.10
CA ASP A 100 5.13 -3.29 -27.21
C ASP A 100 3.96 -3.55 -28.20
N ASN A 101 3.22 -4.65 -28.02
CA ASN A 101 2.01 -5.00 -28.75
C ASN A 101 0.73 -4.59 -27.98
N PRO A 102 -0.14 -3.73 -28.56
CA PRO A 102 -1.39 -3.30 -27.93
C PRO A 102 -2.36 -4.42 -27.53
N LYS A 103 -2.35 -5.56 -28.24
CA LYS A 103 -3.23 -6.70 -27.89
C LYS A 103 -2.86 -7.31 -26.55
N ASP A 104 -1.56 -7.47 -26.31
CA ASP A 104 -1.05 -8.11 -25.09
C ASP A 104 -1.23 -7.19 -23.88
N ALA A 105 -1.11 -5.87 -24.09
CA ALA A 105 -1.47 -4.86 -23.09
C ALA A 105 -2.95 -4.91 -22.69
N MET A 106 -3.87 -5.09 -23.64
CA MET A 106 -5.30 -5.24 -23.36
C MET A 106 -5.61 -6.55 -22.63
N ALA A 107 -5.00 -7.66 -23.06
CA ALA A 107 -5.16 -8.95 -22.39
C ALA A 107 -4.69 -8.90 -20.92
N LEU A 108 -3.51 -8.35 -20.67
CA LEU A 108 -3.00 -8.15 -19.31
C LEU A 108 -3.89 -7.20 -18.49
N ASN A 109 -4.34 -6.08 -19.07
CA ASN A 109 -5.27 -5.19 -18.36
C ASN A 109 -6.54 -5.93 -17.93
N MET A 110 -7.09 -6.81 -18.76
CA MET A 110 -8.31 -7.54 -18.42
C MET A 110 -8.07 -8.64 -17.37
N GLN A 111 -6.93 -9.34 -17.42
CA GLN A 111 -6.51 -10.23 -16.32
C GLN A 111 -6.47 -9.46 -14.99
N ASN A 112 -5.81 -8.30 -14.98
CA ASN A 112 -5.73 -7.43 -13.80
C ASN A 112 -7.13 -6.96 -13.32
N MET A 113 -8.11 -6.75 -14.21
CA MET A 113 -9.48 -6.44 -13.80
C MET A 113 -10.19 -7.63 -13.13
N GLN A 114 -9.99 -8.85 -13.65
CA GLN A 114 -10.53 -10.07 -13.05
C GLN A 114 -9.90 -10.37 -11.69
N ASP A 115 -8.59 -10.17 -11.56
CA ASP A 115 -7.85 -10.34 -10.31
C ASP A 115 -8.29 -9.32 -9.26
N ALA A 116 -8.47 -8.05 -9.62
CA ALA A 116 -9.01 -7.03 -8.74
C ALA A 116 -10.45 -7.36 -8.31
N PHE A 117 -11.32 -7.75 -9.26
CA PHE A 117 -12.68 -8.17 -8.93
C PHE A 117 -12.73 -9.35 -7.95
N LYS A 118 -11.83 -10.32 -8.10
CA LYS A 118 -11.68 -11.45 -7.15
C LYS A 118 -11.18 -10.97 -5.78
N GLY A 119 -10.18 -10.09 -5.75
CA GLY A 119 -9.64 -9.49 -4.53
C GLY A 119 -10.74 -8.79 -3.74
N GLU A 120 -11.41 -7.83 -4.36
CA GLU A 120 -12.49 -7.02 -3.78
C GLU A 120 -13.69 -7.85 -3.31
N THR A 121 -14.12 -8.83 -4.12
CA THR A 121 -15.19 -9.76 -3.72
C THR A 121 -14.80 -10.57 -2.47
N THR A 122 -13.53 -10.94 -2.36
CA THR A 122 -12.99 -11.66 -1.20
C THR A 122 -12.84 -10.73 0.01
N ALA A 123 -12.35 -9.51 -0.19
CA ALA A 123 -12.18 -8.49 0.85
C ALA A 123 -13.53 -8.10 1.46
N SER A 124 -14.55 -7.83 0.65
CA SER A 124 -15.91 -7.54 1.10
C SER A 124 -16.46 -8.65 2.01
N ALA A 125 -16.42 -9.91 1.55
CA ALA A 125 -16.88 -11.05 2.35
C ALA A 125 -16.05 -11.28 3.64
N LYS A 126 -14.73 -11.10 3.55
CA LYS A 126 -13.79 -11.19 4.68
C LYS A 126 -14.08 -10.14 5.75
N TYR A 127 -14.29 -8.88 5.35
CA TYR A 127 -14.58 -7.78 6.25
C TYR A 127 -15.98 -7.86 6.86
N GLU A 128 -16.97 -8.41 6.16
CA GLU A 128 -18.26 -8.76 6.78
C GLU A 128 -18.07 -9.77 7.93
N ALA A 129 -17.30 -10.83 7.70
CA ALA A 129 -17.02 -11.83 8.72
C ALA A 129 -16.18 -11.27 9.89
N PHE A 130 -15.23 -10.37 9.61
CA PHE A 130 -14.45 -9.66 10.63
C PHE A 130 -15.31 -8.68 11.45
N SER A 131 -16.31 -8.05 10.83
CA SER A 131 -17.31 -7.21 11.51
C SER A 131 -18.12 -8.02 12.53
N ILE A 132 -18.69 -9.15 12.09
CA ILE A 132 -19.43 -10.07 12.96
C ILE A 132 -18.56 -10.47 14.16
N LYS A 133 -17.32 -10.89 13.89
CA LYS A 133 -16.37 -11.31 14.93
C LYS A 133 -16.00 -10.20 15.93
N ALA A 134 -15.80 -8.98 15.45
CA ALA A 134 -15.56 -7.83 16.32
C ALA A 134 -16.78 -7.51 17.19
N ASN A 135 -17.99 -7.68 16.68
CA ASN A 135 -19.21 -7.48 17.46
C ASN A 135 -19.38 -8.57 18.54
N GLU A 136 -19.10 -9.84 18.23
CA GLU A 136 -19.06 -10.94 19.21
C GLU A 136 -18.06 -10.69 20.35
N GLU A 137 -16.93 -10.04 20.05
CA GLU A 137 -15.91 -9.64 21.03
C GLU A 137 -16.26 -8.33 21.78
N GLY A 138 -17.44 -7.75 21.54
CA GLY A 138 -17.93 -6.52 22.19
C GLY A 138 -17.32 -5.23 21.63
N LEU A 139 -16.58 -5.32 20.52
CA LEU A 139 -15.82 -4.23 19.90
C LEU A 139 -16.64 -3.51 18.81
N PHE A 140 -17.85 -3.04 19.17
CA PHE A 140 -18.83 -2.42 18.26
C PHE A 140 -18.23 -1.39 17.30
N GLU A 141 -17.36 -0.51 17.78
CA GLU A 141 -16.75 0.54 16.94
C GLU A 141 -15.82 -0.03 15.86
N ILE A 142 -15.15 -1.15 16.14
CA ILE A 142 -14.29 -1.86 15.17
C ILE A 142 -15.15 -2.71 14.22
N ALA A 143 -16.23 -3.32 14.72
CA ALA A 143 -17.22 -3.99 13.88
C ALA A 143 -17.81 -3.04 12.84
N LEU A 144 -18.19 -1.82 13.25
CA LEU A 144 -18.75 -0.82 12.35
C LEU A 144 -17.74 -0.36 11.29
N LEU A 145 -16.44 -0.27 11.62
CA LEU A 145 -15.39 -0.01 10.65
C LEU A 145 -15.27 -1.13 9.61
N PHE A 146 -15.21 -2.40 10.05
CA PHE A 146 -15.17 -3.55 9.15
C PHE A 146 -16.45 -3.63 8.28
N LYS A 147 -17.61 -3.29 8.84
CA LYS A 147 -18.88 -3.22 8.09
C LYS A 147 -18.85 -2.13 7.02
N ALA A 148 -18.24 -0.97 7.30
CA ALA A 148 -18.07 0.09 6.32
C ALA A 148 -17.14 -0.34 5.18
N ALA A 149 -15.95 -0.87 5.49
CA ALA A 149 -15.02 -1.40 4.50
C ALA A 149 -15.66 -2.51 3.63
N SER A 150 -16.34 -3.48 4.26
CA SER A 150 -17.13 -4.52 3.55
C SER A 150 -18.05 -3.97 2.46
N VAL A 151 -18.75 -2.86 2.74
CA VAL A 151 -19.65 -2.20 1.78
C VAL A 151 -18.88 -1.39 0.73
N ALA A 152 -17.73 -0.81 1.08
CA ALA A 152 -16.85 -0.11 0.13
C ALA A 152 -16.23 -1.08 -0.89
N GLU A 153 -15.70 -2.20 -0.43
CA GLU A 153 -15.06 -3.24 -1.25
C GLU A 153 -16.11 -3.90 -2.17
N LYS A 154 -17.37 -4.03 -1.69
CA LYS A 154 -18.51 -4.43 -2.53
C LYS A 154 -18.73 -3.45 -3.70
N ILE A 155 -18.58 -2.14 -3.47
CA ILE A 155 -18.71 -1.10 -4.50
C ILE A 155 -17.51 -1.14 -5.46
N HIS A 156 -16.29 -1.46 -4.99
CA HIS A 156 -15.13 -1.65 -5.87
C HIS A 156 -15.29 -2.89 -6.74
N ALA A 157 -15.69 -4.03 -6.16
CA ALA A 157 -16.01 -5.26 -6.88
C ALA A 157 -17.08 -5.02 -7.95
N ASP A 158 -18.21 -4.39 -7.62
CA ASP A 158 -19.27 -4.08 -8.59
C ASP A 158 -18.77 -3.14 -9.71
N ASN A 159 -17.93 -2.15 -9.37
CA ASN A 159 -17.31 -1.26 -10.36
C ASN A 159 -16.34 -2.02 -11.29
N HIS A 160 -15.54 -2.96 -10.79
CA HIS A 160 -14.64 -3.79 -11.60
C HIS A 160 -15.43 -4.75 -12.49
N LYS A 161 -16.48 -5.36 -11.94
CA LYS A 161 -17.41 -6.25 -12.64
C LYS A 161 -17.99 -5.58 -13.89
N ILE A 162 -18.48 -4.34 -13.77
CA ILE A 162 -19.04 -3.56 -14.89
C ILE A 162 -18.00 -3.33 -16.01
N VAL A 163 -16.71 -3.20 -15.68
CA VAL A 163 -15.64 -3.04 -16.70
C VAL A 163 -15.42 -4.35 -17.46
N ILE A 164 -15.41 -5.49 -16.76
CA ILE A 164 -15.26 -6.84 -17.36
C ILE A 164 -16.43 -7.14 -18.31
N GLU A 165 -17.67 -6.94 -17.82
CA GLU A 165 -18.89 -7.19 -18.61
C GLU A 165 -18.97 -6.28 -19.85
N LYS A 166 -18.60 -4.99 -19.73
CA LYS A 166 -18.57 -4.07 -20.88
C LYS A 166 -17.48 -4.38 -21.90
N ALA A 167 -16.45 -5.13 -21.53
CA ALA A 167 -15.47 -5.67 -22.47
C ALA A 167 -15.95 -6.97 -23.16
N GLY A 168 -17.19 -7.41 -22.88
CA GLY A 168 -17.76 -8.65 -23.44
C GLY A 168 -17.22 -9.92 -22.79
N GLN A 169 -16.62 -9.82 -21.60
CA GLN A 169 -16.11 -10.97 -20.87
C GLN A 169 -17.05 -11.41 -19.74
N THR A 170 -17.08 -12.72 -19.49
CA THR A 170 -17.79 -13.30 -18.36
C THR A 170 -17.02 -13.01 -17.08
N THR A 171 -17.71 -12.51 -16.05
CA THR A 171 -17.14 -12.32 -14.73
C THR A 171 -17.01 -13.68 -14.02
N PRO A 172 -15.85 -14.01 -13.44
CA PRO A 172 -15.66 -15.31 -12.78
C PRO A 172 -16.60 -15.46 -11.57
N GLU A 173 -17.07 -16.67 -11.33
CA GLU A 173 -17.72 -17.02 -10.06
C GLU A 173 -16.64 -17.14 -8.98
N ILE A 174 -16.79 -16.41 -7.89
CA ILE A 174 -15.82 -16.34 -6.79
C ILE A 174 -16.42 -16.99 -5.55
N THR A 175 -15.75 -18.02 -5.04
CA THR A 175 -15.91 -18.50 -3.67
C THR A 175 -14.83 -17.85 -2.81
N PRO A 176 -15.16 -16.89 -1.93
CA PRO A 176 -14.17 -16.25 -1.07
C PRO A 176 -13.50 -17.25 -0.11
N GLU A 177 -12.17 -17.21 -0.03
CA GLU A 177 -11.39 -18.01 0.92
C GLU A 177 -10.63 -17.08 1.88
N PHE A 178 -10.93 -17.18 3.17
CA PHE A 178 -10.27 -16.43 4.24
C PHE A 178 -10.45 -17.14 5.59
N THR A 179 -9.69 -16.72 6.60
CA THR A 179 -9.79 -17.24 7.98
C THR A 179 -10.15 -16.11 8.93
N VAL A 180 -11.17 -16.33 9.77
CA VAL A 180 -11.55 -15.42 10.85
C VAL A 180 -10.83 -15.82 12.14
N LYS A 181 -10.20 -14.85 12.80
CA LYS A 181 -9.48 -15.03 14.07
C LYS A 181 -9.92 -14.00 15.12
N SER A 182 -9.09 -13.67 16.11
CA SER A 182 -9.34 -12.55 17.03
C SER A 182 -9.43 -11.21 16.28
N THR A 183 -10.16 -10.23 16.80
CA THR A 183 -10.28 -8.91 16.16
C THR A 183 -8.94 -8.23 15.95
N LYS A 184 -7.97 -8.47 16.85
CA LYS A 184 -6.60 -7.96 16.69
C LYS A 184 -5.91 -8.55 15.44
N GLU A 185 -5.91 -9.87 15.30
CA GLU A 185 -5.31 -10.53 14.13
C GLU A 185 -6.06 -10.19 12.83
N ASN A 186 -7.38 -10.01 12.89
CA ASN A 186 -8.20 -9.59 11.76
C ASN A 186 -7.84 -8.16 11.30
N LEU A 187 -7.59 -7.24 12.24
CA LEU A 187 -7.08 -5.88 11.94
C LEU A 187 -5.68 -5.92 11.33
N GLU A 188 -4.77 -6.73 11.88
CA GLU A 188 -3.44 -6.93 11.31
C GLU A 188 -3.49 -7.49 9.87
N ASN A 189 -4.37 -8.46 9.61
CA ASN A 189 -4.61 -8.99 8.27
C ASN A 189 -5.20 -7.96 7.30
N ALA A 190 -6.15 -7.14 7.77
CA ALA A 190 -6.72 -6.07 6.96
C ALA A 190 -5.64 -5.04 6.59
N ILE A 191 -4.84 -4.56 7.57
CA ILE A 191 -3.72 -3.64 7.31
C ILE A 191 -2.74 -4.21 6.29
N GLU A 192 -2.44 -5.51 6.32
CA GLU A 192 -1.58 -6.16 5.32
C GLU A 192 -2.21 -6.17 3.91
N GLY A 193 -3.51 -6.51 3.80
CA GLY A 193 -4.27 -6.47 2.55
C GLY A 193 -4.30 -5.08 1.93
N GLU A 194 -4.86 -4.09 2.64
CA GLU A 194 -4.93 -2.69 2.20
C GLU A 194 -3.55 -2.13 1.82
N SER A 195 -2.49 -2.53 2.54
CA SER A 195 -1.12 -2.14 2.21
C SER A 195 -0.61 -2.78 0.92
N TYR A 196 -0.88 -4.07 0.69
CA TYR A 196 -0.52 -4.73 -0.56
C TYR A 196 -1.23 -4.07 -1.75
N GLU A 197 -2.52 -3.78 -1.59
CA GLU A 197 -3.36 -3.22 -2.63
C GLU A 197 -2.94 -1.79 -2.98
N PHE A 198 -2.78 -0.93 -1.97
CA PHE A 198 -2.32 0.45 -2.14
C PHE A 198 -0.87 0.56 -2.64
N PHE A 199 0.08 -0.22 -2.11
CA PHE A 199 1.50 -0.05 -2.46
C PHE A 199 1.96 -0.90 -3.65
N THR A 200 1.26 -1.98 -4.00
CA THR A 200 1.68 -2.92 -5.06
C THR A 200 0.60 -3.08 -6.14
N MET A 201 -0.56 -3.64 -5.80
CA MET A 201 -1.54 -4.10 -6.80
C MET A 201 -2.10 -2.95 -7.65
N TYR A 202 -2.76 -1.98 -7.02
CA TYR A 202 -3.44 -0.92 -7.75
C TYR A 202 -2.51 -0.02 -8.57
N PRO A 203 -1.33 0.42 -8.07
CA PRO A 203 -0.37 1.18 -8.88
C PRO A 203 0.07 0.44 -10.15
N GLU A 204 0.27 -0.88 -10.08
CA GLU A 204 0.61 -1.70 -11.23
C GLU A 204 -0.58 -1.88 -12.18
N PHE A 205 -1.77 -2.14 -11.64
CA PHE A 205 -2.97 -2.37 -12.43
C PHE A 205 -3.39 -1.10 -13.18
N ILE A 206 -3.32 0.07 -12.53
CA ILE A 206 -3.54 1.39 -13.15
C ILE A 206 -2.50 1.64 -14.26
N LYS A 207 -1.22 1.33 -14.04
CA LYS A 207 -0.17 1.45 -15.06
C LYS A 207 -0.47 0.58 -16.29
N ASN A 208 -0.97 -0.64 -16.09
CA ASN A 208 -1.33 -1.54 -17.19
C ASN A 208 -2.62 -1.08 -17.91
N ALA A 209 -3.63 -0.58 -17.18
CA ALA A 209 -4.82 0.03 -17.76
C ALA A 209 -4.52 1.30 -18.58
N ASN A 210 -3.50 2.07 -18.19
CA ASN A 210 -2.97 3.19 -18.97
C ASN A 210 -2.32 2.73 -20.28
N LYS A 211 -1.43 1.72 -20.22
CA LYS A 211 -0.81 1.13 -21.43
C LYS A 211 -1.84 0.56 -22.41
N ALA A 212 -2.90 -0.07 -21.90
CA ALA A 212 -3.99 -0.63 -22.70
C ALA A 212 -4.95 0.42 -23.27
N GLY A 213 -4.85 1.69 -22.86
CA GLY A 213 -5.82 2.73 -23.21
C GLY A 213 -7.23 2.53 -22.62
N ASN A 214 -7.41 1.61 -21.67
CA ASN A 214 -8.71 1.30 -21.09
C ASN A 214 -9.09 2.31 -19.99
N TYR A 215 -9.74 3.40 -20.41
CA TYR A 215 -10.15 4.48 -19.51
C TYR A 215 -11.16 4.05 -18.44
N MET A 216 -12.04 3.09 -18.74
CA MET A 216 -13.01 2.56 -17.76
C MET A 216 -12.31 1.79 -16.64
N ALA A 217 -11.33 0.94 -16.99
CA ALA A 217 -10.46 0.29 -16.01
C ALA A 217 -9.66 1.32 -15.18
N GLN A 218 -9.08 2.35 -15.82
CA GLN A 218 -8.34 3.40 -15.11
C GLN A 218 -9.18 4.11 -14.05
N ILE A 219 -10.44 4.50 -14.37
CA ILE A 219 -11.34 5.11 -13.39
C ILE A 219 -11.62 4.13 -12.25
N SER A 220 -12.05 2.91 -12.59
CA SER A 220 -12.47 1.88 -11.64
C SER A 220 -11.36 1.55 -10.63
N LEU A 221 -10.14 1.28 -11.12
CA LEU A 221 -8.95 1.01 -10.30
C LEU A 221 -8.47 2.25 -9.52
N THR A 222 -8.61 3.46 -10.07
CA THR A 222 -8.21 4.71 -9.38
C THR A 222 -9.18 5.09 -8.26
N TYR A 223 -10.44 4.63 -8.32
CA TYR A 223 -11.40 4.79 -7.24
C TYR A 223 -10.99 3.94 -6.04
N ALA A 224 -10.82 2.62 -6.21
CA ALA A 224 -10.32 1.72 -5.18
C ALA A 224 -8.99 2.20 -4.60
N TYR A 225 -7.94 2.34 -5.42
CA TYR A 225 -6.61 2.84 -5.02
C TYR A 225 -6.59 4.02 -4.01
N LYS A 226 -7.48 5.01 -4.18
CA LYS A 226 -7.54 6.18 -3.29
C LYS A 226 -8.26 5.93 -1.97
N VAL A 227 -9.10 4.90 -1.91
CA VAL A 227 -9.89 4.50 -0.73
C VAL A 227 -9.10 3.52 0.14
N GLU A 228 -8.35 2.58 -0.44
CA GLU A 228 -7.56 1.58 0.31
C GLU A 228 -6.47 2.23 1.18
N GLN A 229 -5.99 3.41 0.78
CA GLN A 229 -5.16 4.23 1.66
C GLN A 229 -5.88 4.59 2.97
N LYS A 230 -7.13 5.01 2.88
CA LYS A 230 -7.95 5.44 4.02
C LYS A 230 -8.37 4.23 4.86
N HIS A 231 -8.75 3.12 4.24
CA HIS A 231 -9.05 1.86 4.94
C HIS A 231 -7.85 1.37 5.75
N ARG A 232 -6.65 1.30 5.15
CA ARG A 232 -5.41 1.00 5.90
C ARG A 232 -5.23 1.90 7.11
N ASP A 233 -5.33 3.22 6.90
CA ASP A 233 -5.08 4.21 7.95
C ASP A 233 -6.15 4.14 9.06
N PHE A 234 -7.41 3.82 8.73
CA PHE A 234 -8.46 3.54 9.72
C PHE A 234 -8.22 2.24 10.49
N TYR A 235 -7.80 1.14 9.84
CA TYR A 235 -7.47 -0.10 10.54
C TYR A 235 -6.25 0.05 11.44
N MET A 236 -5.22 0.80 11.02
CA MET A 236 -4.07 1.15 11.87
C MET A 236 -4.51 1.95 13.11
N LYS A 237 -5.40 2.94 12.93
CA LYS A 237 -5.99 3.72 14.03
C LYS A 237 -6.82 2.82 14.97
N ALA A 238 -7.59 1.87 14.43
CA ALA A 238 -8.38 0.93 15.20
C ALA A 238 -7.53 -0.05 16.01
N LEU A 239 -6.44 -0.58 15.43
CA LEU A 239 -5.48 -1.44 16.11
C LEU A 239 -4.81 -0.72 17.29
N VAL A 240 -4.34 0.52 17.07
CA VAL A 240 -3.77 1.36 18.14
C VAL A 240 -4.80 1.67 19.23
N ALA A 241 -6.06 1.92 18.88
CA ALA A 241 -7.13 2.14 19.86
C ALA A 241 -7.43 0.86 20.67
N LEU A 242 -7.40 -0.31 20.04
CA LEU A 242 -7.59 -1.62 20.69
C LEU A 242 -6.45 -1.92 21.69
N GLU A 243 -5.20 -1.79 21.27
CA GLU A 243 -4.04 -2.05 22.14
C GLU A 243 -3.96 -1.11 23.35
N ASN A 244 -4.45 0.12 23.22
CA ASN A 244 -4.52 1.11 24.30
C ASN A 244 -5.83 1.04 25.12
N ASN A 245 -6.69 0.03 24.91
CA ASN A 245 -8.01 -0.09 25.56
C ASN A 245 -8.92 1.15 25.40
N ASN A 246 -8.77 1.87 24.28
CA ASN A 246 -9.45 3.14 23.98
C ASN A 246 -10.36 3.03 22.74
N VAL A 247 -10.94 1.85 22.49
CA VAL A 247 -11.81 1.58 21.34
C VAL A 247 -12.99 2.56 21.22
N LYS A 248 -13.46 3.11 22.35
CA LYS A 248 -14.53 4.12 22.40
C LYS A 248 -14.14 5.50 21.84
N SER A 249 -12.88 5.74 21.46
CA SER A 249 -12.49 6.94 20.71
C SER A 249 -12.68 6.81 19.19
N LEU A 250 -13.03 5.62 18.68
CA LEU A 250 -13.30 5.40 17.27
C LEU A 250 -14.71 5.88 16.85
N PRO A 251 -14.96 6.16 15.56
CA PRO A 251 -16.27 6.60 15.09
C PRO A 251 -17.38 5.57 15.35
N ARG A 252 -18.58 6.09 15.62
CA ARG A 252 -19.83 5.32 15.67
C ARG A 252 -20.78 5.61 14.50
N VAL A 253 -20.27 6.28 13.47
CA VAL A 253 -20.95 6.48 12.19
C VAL A 253 -19.91 6.67 11.08
N TYR A 254 -20.17 6.02 9.95
CA TYR A 254 -19.44 6.19 8.71
C TYR A 254 -20.39 6.65 7.60
N PHE A 255 -19.83 7.34 6.62
CA PHE A 255 -20.54 7.75 5.40
C PHE A 255 -19.75 7.26 4.18
N LEU A 256 -20.40 6.48 3.33
CA LEU A 256 -19.76 5.85 2.18
C LEU A 256 -20.30 6.46 0.88
N CYS A 257 -19.40 6.75 -0.05
CA CYS A 257 -19.77 7.19 -1.39
C CYS A 257 -20.21 5.99 -2.24
N PRO A 258 -21.48 5.89 -2.68
CA PRO A 258 -21.99 4.72 -3.44
C PRO A 258 -21.36 4.57 -4.82
N THR A 259 -20.62 5.57 -5.30
CA THR A 259 -19.98 5.56 -6.63
C THR A 259 -18.58 4.97 -6.62
N CYS A 260 -17.86 5.06 -5.49
CA CYS A 260 -16.42 4.82 -5.46
C CYS A 260 -15.90 4.26 -4.12
N GLY A 261 -16.77 3.72 -3.27
CA GLY A 261 -16.44 3.15 -1.96
C GLY A 261 -16.05 4.16 -0.87
N ASN A 262 -15.65 5.38 -1.23
CA ASN A 262 -14.95 6.29 -0.31
C ASN A 262 -15.64 6.51 1.05
N THR A 263 -14.95 6.04 2.11
CA THR A 263 -15.41 6.03 3.49
C THR A 263 -14.98 7.30 4.24
N TYR A 264 -15.92 7.93 4.95
CA TYR A 264 -15.70 9.11 5.80
C TYR A 264 -16.13 8.85 7.24
N GLU A 265 -15.26 9.19 8.20
CA GLU A 265 -15.56 9.16 9.63
C GLU A 265 -16.47 10.33 10.03
N THR A 266 -17.49 10.08 10.85
CA THR A 266 -18.30 11.09 11.60
C THR A 266 -19.19 12.05 10.80
N VAL A 267 -18.74 12.60 9.66
CA VAL A 267 -19.45 13.62 8.87
C VAL A 267 -19.14 13.45 7.38
N ALA A 268 -20.17 13.39 6.53
CA ALA A 268 -20.00 13.41 5.08
C ALA A 268 -19.65 14.82 4.55
N PRO A 269 -18.74 14.97 3.57
CA PRO A 269 -18.51 16.24 2.90
C PRO A 269 -19.69 16.58 1.96
N LYS A 270 -19.81 17.86 1.57
CA LYS A 270 -20.82 18.31 0.58
C LYS A 270 -20.74 17.55 -0.76
N ARG A 271 -19.54 17.10 -1.15
CA ARG A 271 -19.26 16.23 -2.28
C ARG A 271 -18.11 15.28 -1.96
N CYS A 272 -18.15 14.07 -2.50
CA CYS A 272 -17.03 13.11 -2.45
C CYS A 272 -15.79 13.70 -3.14
N GLU A 273 -14.63 13.61 -2.48
CA GLU A 273 -13.33 14.10 -2.98
C GLU A 273 -12.76 13.28 -4.16
N ILE A 274 -13.33 12.10 -4.41
CA ILE A 274 -12.89 11.16 -5.46
C ILE A 274 -13.82 11.21 -6.68
N SER A 275 -15.14 11.11 -6.46
CA SER A 275 -16.15 10.96 -7.51
C SER A 275 -17.06 12.18 -7.70
N MET A 276 -16.93 13.22 -6.88
CA MET A 276 -17.82 14.42 -6.86
C MET A 276 -19.31 14.16 -6.54
N THR A 277 -19.66 12.93 -6.17
CA THR A 277 -21.00 12.50 -5.70
C THR A 277 -21.50 13.41 -4.59
N ASN A 278 -22.77 13.84 -4.67
CA ASN A 278 -23.37 14.77 -3.72
C ASN A 278 -23.62 14.11 -2.35
N ALA A 279 -23.47 14.86 -1.26
CA ALA A 279 -23.75 14.45 0.12
C ALA A 279 -25.06 13.67 0.31
N ASN A 280 -26.14 14.08 -0.37
CA ASN A 280 -27.47 13.49 -0.25
C ASN A 280 -27.54 12.02 -0.71
N ASN A 281 -26.53 11.54 -1.44
CA ASN A 281 -26.48 10.17 -1.96
C ASN A 281 -25.58 9.25 -1.11
N PHE A 282 -24.96 9.75 -0.03
CA PHE A 282 -24.06 8.94 0.78
C PHE A 282 -24.82 7.89 1.59
N ILE A 283 -24.29 6.67 1.60
CA ILE A 283 -24.78 5.60 2.48
C ILE A 283 -24.30 5.95 3.89
N ARG A 284 -25.23 6.19 4.81
CA ARG A 284 -24.94 6.41 6.23
C ARG A 284 -25.00 5.07 6.95
N LEU A 285 -23.95 4.74 7.71
CA LEU A 285 -23.81 3.49 8.45
C LEU A 285 -23.48 3.77 9.92
N ASP A 286 -24.45 3.58 10.81
CA ASP A 286 -24.31 3.65 12.28
C ASP A 286 -24.86 2.41 13.02
N SER A 287 -25.36 1.42 12.28
CA SER A 287 -25.79 0.10 12.76
C SER A 287 -25.01 -1.02 12.08
N LEU A 288 -25.04 -2.21 12.70
CA LEU A 288 -24.55 -3.46 12.08
C LEU A 288 -25.67 -4.26 11.39
N ASN A 289 -26.92 -3.87 11.65
CA ASN A 289 -28.16 -4.39 11.05
C ASN A 289 -28.62 -3.45 9.94
#